data_AF-A0A286SC47-F1
#
_entry.id   AF-A0A286SC47-F1
#
_cell.length_a   1.000
_cell.length_b   1.000
_cell.length_c   1.000
_cell.angle_alpha   90.00
_cell.angle_beta   90.00
_cell.angle_gamma   90.00
#
_symmetry.space_group_name_H-M   'P 1'
#
loop_
_entity.id
_entity.type
_entity.pdbx_description
1 polymer ?
#
loop_
_entity_poly.entity_id
_entity_poly.type
_entity_poly.pdbx_seq_one_letter_code
_entity_poly.pdbx_strand_id
1 'polypeptide(L)'
;MLERMPWDIGGPQPVLVELERAGRVSGDVLDIGSGVGDNAIHLARCGYRVTGLDVAPTAVEKARARAAEKGADVTFAVGNATSLDGYENQFDTVTSSLVFHCFGPKQRRAYADAIARVLRPGGRLLQWCSRGAAAGPEPITEETIRDAFSGPGWSITTLRAQHLTTTVLDEPLRKDYEGGQLDTDDSGATLLPIWLLEAARD
;
A
#
# COMPACT_ATOMS: atom_id res chain seq x y z
N MET A 1 -10.40 -2.82 -22.59
CA MET A 1 -10.50 -3.04 -21.13
C MET A 1 -9.23 -3.79 -20.76
N LEU A 2 -8.38 -3.25 -19.88
CA LEU A 2 -7.13 -3.92 -19.50
C LEU A 2 -7.49 -5.26 -18.83
N GLU A 3 -7.04 -6.38 -19.41
CA GLU A 3 -7.24 -7.74 -18.86
C GLU A 3 -6.53 -7.88 -17.49
N ARG A 4 -5.52 -7.05 -17.24
CA ARG A 4 -4.73 -7.03 -16.00
C ARG A 4 -4.34 -5.60 -15.65
N MET A 5 -4.48 -5.22 -14.39
CA MET A 5 -4.08 -3.90 -13.94
C MET A 5 -2.55 -3.81 -13.80
N PRO A 6 -1.91 -2.66 -14.07
CA PRO A 6 -0.45 -2.53 -14.00
C PRO A 6 0.18 -2.94 -12.66
N TRP A 7 -0.56 -2.78 -11.56
CA TRP A 7 -0.13 -3.14 -10.21
C TRP A 7 -0.39 -4.61 -9.84
N ASP A 8 -1.19 -5.38 -10.60
CA ASP A 8 -1.44 -6.80 -10.34
C ASP A 8 -0.33 -7.65 -10.96
N ILE A 9 0.78 -7.80 -10.23
CA ILE A 9 1.94 -8.59 -10.65
C ILE A 9 1.77 -10.11 -10.48
N GLY A 10 0.64 -10.56 -9.91
CA GLY A 10 0.33 -11.99 -9.71
C GLY A 10 0.97 -12.60 -8.47
N GLY A 11 1.42 -11.77 -7.55
CA GLY A 11 2.08 -12.13 -6.31
C GLY A 11 2.24 -10.91 -5.40
N PRO A 12 2.74 -11.10 -4.16
CA PRO A 12 2.99 -9.99 -3.26
C PRO A 12 4.08 -9.08 -3.83
N GLN A 13 4.01 -7.81 -3.46
CA GLN A 13 5.06 -6.88 -3.79
C GLN A 13 6.39 -7.28 -3.14
N PRO A 14 7.52 -7.34 -3.87
CA PRO A 14 8.81 -7.73 -3.29
C PRO A 14 9.20 -6.91 -2.06
N VAL A 15 8.91 -5.59 -2.06
CA VAL A 15 9.14 -4.71 -0.91
C VAL A 15 8.36 -5.16 0.34
N LEU A 16 7.15 -5.69 0.19
CA LEU A 16 6.39 -6.24 1.32
C LEU A 16 7.07 -7.49 1.88
N VAL A 17 7.51 -8.39 1.00
CA VAL A 17 8.20 -9.63 1.39
C VAL A 17 9.51 -9.31 2.12
N GLU A 18 10.25 -8.29 1.67
CA GLU A 18 11.46 -7.81 2.33
C GLU A 18 11.18 -7.26 3.73
N LEU A 19 10.16 -6.41 3.87
CA LEU A 19 9.75 -5.83 5.15
C LEU A 19 9.26 -6.90 6.14
N GLU A 20 8.47 -7.86 5.67
CA GLU A 20 8.02 -8.99 6.47
C GLU A 20 9.20 -9.81 7.01
N ARG A 21 10.13 -10.23 6.13
CA ARG A 21 11.33 -10.98 6.51
C ARG A 21 12.25 -10.23 7.45
N ALA A 22 12.29 -8.90 7.35
CA ALA A 22 13.03 -8.02 8.26
C ALA A 22 12.33 -7.81 9.61
N GLY A 23 11.23 -8.50 9.89
CA GLY A 23 10.47 -8.39 11.13
C GLY A 23 9.76 -7.04 11.27
N ARG A 24 9.48 -6.36 10.15
CA ARG A 24 8.79 -5.07 10.15
C ARG A 24 7.28 -5.24 10.26
N VAL A 25 6.72 -6.41 9.93
CA VAL A 25 5.31 -6.75 10.11
C VAL A 25 5.11 -7.55 11.40
N SER A 26 4.12 -7.16 12.21
CA SER A 26 3.79 -7.82 13.47
C SER A 26 2.29 -7.78 13.76
N GLY A 27 1.81 -8.78 14.50
CA GLY A 27 0.47 -8.79 15.10
C GLY A 27 -0.68 -8.82 14.09
N ASP A 28 -1.77 -8.14 14.41
CA ASP A 28 -2.92 -8.00 13.53
C ASP A 28 -2.63 -6.97 12.43
N VAL A 29 -2.87 -7.32 11.17
CA VAL A 29 -2.50 -6.52 10.01
C VAL A 29 -3.72 -5.99 9.26
N LEU A 30 -3.69 -4.71 8.90
CA LEU A 30 -4.60 -4.11 7.94
C LEU A 30 -3.88 -3.78 6.63
N ASP A 31 -4.33 -4.35 5.52
CA ASP A 31 -3.88 -3.99 4.17
C ASP A 31 -4.89 -3.05 3.51
N ILE A 32 -4.52 -1.77 3.39
CA ILE A 32 -5.38 -0.70 2.84
C ILE A 32 -5.18 -0.62 1.33
N GLY A 33 -6.29 -0.56 0.58
CA GLY A 33 -6.27 -0.64 -0.89
C GLY A 33 -5.71 -1.97 -1.36
N SER A 34 -6.16 -3.04 -0.70
CA SER A 34 -5.64 -4.41 -0.92
C SER A 34 -5.83 -4.92 -2.37
N GLY A 35 -6.67 -4.26 -3.17
CA GLY A 35 -6.94 -4.64 -4.54
C GLY A 35 -7.46 -6.07 -4.64
N VAL A 36 -6.75 -6.89 -5.42
CA VAL A 36 -7.06 -8.33 -5.58
C VAL A 36 -6.37 -9.21 -4.52
N GLY A 37 -5.71 -8.60 -3.52
CA GLY A 37 -5.38 -9.23 -2.24
C GLY A 37 -4.04 -9.94 -2.15
N ASP A 38 -3.14 -9.87 -3.14
CA ASP A 38 -1.91 -10.68 -3.11
C ASP A 38 -0.98 -10.38 -1.92
N ASN A 39 -0.88 -9.11 -1.51
CA ASN A 39 -0.13 -8.69 -0.32
C ASN A 39 -0.76 -9.29 0.95
N ALA A 40 -2.06 -9.05 1.16
CA ALA A 40 -2.80 -9.59 2.30
C ALA A 40 -2.75 -11.12 2.37
N ILE A 41 -2.91 -11.81 1.23
CA ILE A 41 -2.82 -13.27 1.12
C ILE A 41 -1.43 -13.77 1.49
N HIS A 42 -0.36 -13.09 1.04
CA HIS A 42 0.99 -13.46 1.41
C HIS A 42 1.20 -13.38 2.93
N LEU A 43 0.81 -12.27 3.55
CA LEU A 43 0.93 -12.10 5.00
C LEU A 43 0.11 -13.14 5.77
N ALA A 44 -1.11 -13.44 5.35
CA ALA A 44 -1.89 -14.50 5.99
C ALA A 44 -1.20 -15.88 5.90
N ARG A 45 -0.55 -16.18 4.76
CA ARG A 45 0.25 -17.41 4.61
C ARG A 45 1.53 -17.41 5.45
N CYS A 46 2.05 -16.24 5.83
CA CYS A 46 3.12 -16.11 6.82
C CYS A 46 2.63 -16.26 8.28
N GLY A 47 1.32 -16.39 8.50
CA GLY A 47 0.71 -16.63 9.82
C GLY A 47 0.15 -15.39 10.50
N TYR A 48 0.10 -14.25 9.82
CA TYR A 48 -0.52 -13.04 10.35
C TYR A 48 -2.06 -13.11 10.25
N ARG A 49 -2.76 -12.46 11.17
CA ARG A 49 -4.20 -12.21 11.05
C ARG A 49 -4.42 -10.96 10.21
N VAL A 50 -4.99 -11.11 9.02
CA VAL A 50 -5.05 -10.02 8.03
C VAL A 50 -6.49 -9.61 7.72
N THR A 51 -6.72 -8.31 7.75
CA THR A 51 -7.90 -7.66 7.15
C THR A 51 -7.46 -6.86 5.92
N GLY A 52 -8.07 -7.11 4.77
CA GLY A 52 -7.84 -6.35 3.54
C GLY A 52 -9.04 -5.46 3.22
N LEU A 53 -8.82 -4.16 3.06
CA LEU A 53 -9.86 -3.20 2.69
C LEU A 53 -9.59 -2.62 1.30
N ASP A 54 -10.64 -2.48 0.49
CA ASP A 54 -10.59 -1.75 -0.77
C ASP A 54 -11.90 -1.00 -0.99
N VAL A 55 -11.85 0.14 -1.68
CA VAL A 55 -13.05 0.92 -1.98
C VAL A 55 -13.88 0.27 -3.09
N ALA A 56 -13.26 -0.53 -3.97
CA ALA A 56 -13.90 -1.17 -5.09
C ALA A 56 -14.48 -2.54 -4.69
N PRO A 57 -15.83 -2.72 -4.71
CA PRO A 57 -16.45 -4.01 -4.40
C PRO A 57 -15.97 -5.16 -5.29
N THR A 58 -15.72 -4.86 -6.57
CA THR A 58 -15.21 -5.83 -7.54
C THR A 58 -13.79 -6.31 -7.24
N ALA A 59 -12.95 -5.46 -6.62
CA ALA A 59 -11.62 -5.86 -6.17
C ALA A 59 -11.72 -6.79 -4.96
N VAL A 60 -12.57 -6.44 -3.98
CA VAL A 60 -12.86 -7.27 -2.80
C VAL A 60 -13.40 -8.65 -3.19
N GLU A 61 -14.32 -8.73 -4.14
CA GLU A 61 -14.83 -10.01 -4.65
C GLU A 61 -13.72 -10.88 -5.25
N LYS A 62 -12.87 -10.29 -6.10
CA LYS A 62 -11.70 -10.98 -6.68
C LYS A 62 -10.70 -11.41 -5.62
N ALA A 63 -10.46 -10.59 -4.60
CA ALA A 63 -9.56 -10.90 -3.50
C ALA A 63 -10.04 -12.10 -2.69
N ARG A 64 -11.34 -12.16 -2.38
CA ARG A 64 -11.97 -13.31 -1.70
C ARG A 64 -11.82 -14.59 -2.54
N ALA A 65 -12.08 -14.53 -3.84
CA ALA A 65 -11.93 -15.68 -4.73
C ALA A 65 -10.48 -16.17 -4.77
N ARG A 66 -9.51 -15.25 -4.92
CA ARG A 66 -8.08 -15.56 -4.97
C ARG A 66 -7.57 -16.12 -3.64
N ALA A 67 -8.06 -15.62 -2.51
CA ALA A 67 -7.72 -16.15 -1.19
C ALA A 67 -8.25 -17.57 -0.98
N ALA A 68 -9.50 -17.85 -1.40
CA ALA A 68 -10.09 -19.18 -1.35
C ALA A 68 -9.30 -20.18 -2.22
N GLU A 69 -8.94 -19.80 -3.44
CA GLU A 69 -8.11 -20.61 -4.34
C GLU A 69 -6.75 -20.94 -3.72
N LYS A 70 -6.14 -19.95 -3.05
CA LYS A 70 -4.82 -20.09 -2.40
C LYS A 70 -4.88 -20.67 -0.98
N GLY A 71 -6.07 -21.00 -0.47
CA GLY A 71 -6.27 -21.52 0.88
C GLY A 71 -5.80 -20.57 1.99
N ALA A 72 -5.89 -19.26 1.79
CA ALA A 72 -5.45 -18.25 2.74
C ALA A 72 -6.64 -17.65 3.51
N ASP A 73 -6.51 -17.55 4.84
CA ASP A 73 -7.53 -16.95 5.70
C ASP A 73 -7.30 -15.43 5.83
N VAL A 74 -8.07 -14.66 5.06
CA VAL A 74 -8.02 -13.20 5.05
C VAL A 74 -9.45 -12.66 5.12
N THR A 75 -9.68 -11.69 6.01
CA THR A 75 -10.94 -10.95 6.05
C THR A 75 -10.91 -9.82 5.04
N PHE A 76 -11.60 -9.96 3.90
CA PHE A 76 -11.75 -8.85 2.94
C PHE A 76 -13.09 -8.15 3.08
N ALA A 77 -13.08 -6.81 3.08
CA ALA A 77 -14.29 -6.00 3.10
C ALA A 77 -14.14 -4.71 2.27
N VAL A 78 -15.28 -4.14 1.88
CA VAL A 78 -15.29 -2.81 1.26
C VAL A 78 -15.03 -1.77 2.34
N GLY A 79 -14.09 -0.86 2.11
CA GLY A 79 -13.70 0.15 3.09
C GLY A 79 -13.06 1.38 2.46
N ASN A 80 -13.32 2.56 3.05
CA ASN A 80 -12.70 3.81 2.64
C ASN A 80 -11.44 4.07 3.47
N ALA A 81 -10.29 4.15 2.80
CA ALA A 81 -9.00 4.42 3.41
C ALA A 81 -8.92 5.76 4.19
N THR A 82 -9.79 6.74 3.89
CA THR A 82 -9.81 8.03 4.60
C THR A 82 -10.72 8.03 5.83
N SER A 83 -11.45 6.95 6.10
CA SER A 83 -12.32 6.85 7.28
C SER A 83 -12.12 5.57 8.08
N LEU A 84 -11.92 4.39 7.47
CA LEU A 84 -11.64 3.14 8.18
C LEU A 84 -12.55 2.89 9.41
N ASP A 85 -13.83 3.26 9.30
CA ASP A 85 -14.75 3.27 10.45
C ASP A 85 -15.02 1.85 10.97
N GLY A 86 -15.05 1.67 12.30
CA GLY A 86 -15.33 0.39 12.95
C GLY A 86 -14.09 -0.49 13.17
N TYR A 87 -12.89 0.06 12.93
CA TYR A 87 -11.61 -0.63 13.08
C TYR A 87 -10.69 -0.02 14.16
N GLU A 88 -11.24 0.77 15.07
CA GLU A 88 -10.50 1.50 16.10
C GLU A 88 -9.60 0.58 16.95
N ASN A 89 -8.30 0.89 17.03
CA ASN A 89 -7.29 0.16 17.82
C ASN A 89 -7.26 -1.36 17.60
N GLN A 90 -7.45 -1.83 16.36
CA GLN A 90 -7.47 -3.25 16.04
C GLN A 90 -6.18 -3.79 15.43
N PHE A 91 -5.24 -2.93 15.00
CA PHE A 91 -4.09 -3.38 14.21
C PHE A 91 -2.75 -2.98 14.82
N ASP A 92 -1.78 -3.87 14.73
CA ASP A 92 -0.39 -3.61 15.10
C ASP A 92 0.42 -3.13 13.89
N THR A 93 0.05 -3.57 12.68
CA THR A 93 0.66 -3.14 11.42
C THR A 93 -0.40 -2.73 10.41
N VAL A 94 -0.19 -1.62 9.73
CA VAL A 94 -0.95 -1.21 8.54
C VAL A 94 -0.01 -1.25 7.35
N THR A 95 -0.40 -1.93 6.27
CA THR A 95 0.28 -1.88 4.96
C THR A 95 -0.54 -1.07 3.96
N SER A 96 0.15 -0.34 3.09
CA SER A 96 -0.50 0.43 2.02
C SER A 96 0.38 0.49 0.79
N SER A 97 -0.12 -0.11 -0.30
CA SER A 97 0.58 -0.20 -1.57
C SER A 97 -0.13 0.66 -2.60
N LEU A 98 0.51 1.74 -3.05
CA LEU A 98 0.00 2.57 -4.14
C LEU A 98 -1.38 3.21 -3.89
N VAL A 99 -1.70 3.57 -2.64
CA VAL A 99 -2.98 4.23 -2.29
C VAL A 99 -2.81 5.72 -2.01
N PHE A 100 -1.81 6.09 -1.22
CA PHE A 100 -1.65 7.46 -0.71
C PHE A 100 -1.59 8.53 -1.81
N HIS A 101 -0.97 8.21 -2.94
CA HIS A 101 -0.83 9.14 -4.05
C HIS A 101 -2.16 9.45 -4.75
N CYS A 102 -3.21 8.64 -4.58
CA CYS A 102 -4.53 8.88 -5.16
C CYS A 102 -5.27 10.04 -4.48
N PHE A 103 -4.77 10.54 -3.34
CA PHE A 103 -5.42 11.55 -2.52
C PHE A 103 -4.87 12.94 -2.77
N GLY A 104 -5.75 13.95 -2.73
CA GLY A 104 -5.35 15.36 -2.59
C GLY A 104 -5.03 15.73 -1.13
N PRO A 105 -4.57 16.96 -0.84
CA PRO A 105 -4.02 17.35 0.46
C PRO A 105 -4.97 17.09 1.64
N LYS A 106 -6.25 17.44 1.51
CA LYS A 106 -7.26 17.20 2.56
C LYS A 106 -7.47 15.70 2.85
N GLN A 107 -7.50 14.88 1.80
CA GLN A 107 -7.68 13.44 1.92
C GLN A 107 -6.44 12.75 2.48
N ARG A 108 -5.22 13.23 2.18
CA ARG A 108 -3.97 12.72 2.76
C ARG A 108 -3.95 12.88 4.29
N ARG A 109 -4.42 14.02 4.80
CA ARG A 109 -4.56 14.23 6.25
C ARG A 109 -5.58 13.28 6.86
N ALA A 110 -6.77 13.18 6.26
CA ALA A 110 -7.83 12.28 6.72
C ALA A 110 -7.38 10.80 6.70
N TYR A 111 -6.62 10.40 5.69
CA TYR A 111 -5.99 9.09 5.57
C TYR A 111 -5.00 8.82 6.73
N ALA A 112 -4.08 9.74 7.00
CA ALA A 112 -3.14 9.60 8.12
C ALA A 112 -3.87 9.53 9.48
N ASP A 113 -4.92 10.33 9.67
CA ASP A 113 -5.74 10.32 10.90
C ASP A 113 -6.55 9.04 11.06
N ALA A 114 -7.09 8.50 9.97
CA ALA A 114 -7.79 7.22 9.98
C ALA A 114 -6.83 6.07 10.36
N ILE A 115 -5.63 6.05 9.79
CA ILE A 115 -4.61 5.04 10.11
C ILE A 115 -4.20 5.12 11.58
N ALA A 116 -3.96 6.34 12.09
CA ALA A 116 -3.63 6.53 13.50
C ALA A 116 -4.73 5.95 14.41
N ARG A 117 -6.01 6.15 14.07
CA ARG A 117 -7.13 5.64 14.86
C ARG A 117 -7.24 4.11 14.88
N VAL A 118 -6.94 3.44 13.77
CA VAL A 118 -7.09 1.97 13.68
C VAL A 118 -5.89 1.21 14.21
N LEU A 119 -4.70 1.82 14.19
CA LEU A 119 -3.52 1.25 14.83
C LEU A 119 -3.71 1.18 16.35
N ARG A 120 -3.10 0.22 17.03
CA ARG A 120 -2.89 0.26 18.48
C ARG A 120 -1.75 1.24 18.81
N PRO A 121 -1.67 1.77 20.05
CA PRO A 121 -0.47 2.50 20.48
C PRO A 121 0.80 1.67 20.26
N GLY A 122 1.83 2.26 19.66
CA GLY A 122 3.06 1.55 19.25
C GLY A 122 2.93 0.75 17.94
N GLY A 123 1.75 0.73 17.32
CA GLY A 123 1.54 0.17 15.99
C GLY A 123 2.22 0.98 14.90
N ARG A 124 2.34 0.42 13.70
CA ARG A 124 3.12 1.04 12.61
C ARG A 124 2.43 1.01 11.25
N LEU A 125 2.76 1.99 10.44
CA LEU A 125 2.44 2.06 9.01
C LEU A 125 3.68 1.68 8.20
N LEU A 126 3.48 0.77 7.24
CA LEU A 126 4.41 0.47 6.16
C LEU A 126 3.73 0.86 4.85
N GLN A 127 4.22 1.90 4.19
CA GLN A 127 3.58 2.42 2.99
C GLN A 127 4.59 2.63 1.88
N TRP A 128 4.20 2.29 0.65
CA TRP A 128 4.89 2.76 -0.54
C TRP A 128 3.93 3.42 -1.53
N CYS A 129 4.35 4.55 -2.07
CA CYS A 129 3.55 5.31 -3.02
C CYS A 129 4.44 5.86 -4.14
N SER A 130 3.86 6.00 -5.32
CA SER A 130 4.58 6.48 -6.49
C SER A 130 5.18 7.87 -6.28
N ARG A 131 6.39 8.08 -6.79
CA ARG A 131 7.13 9.34 -6.77
C ARG A 131 6.93 10.08 -8.09
N GLY A 132 6.85 11.41 -8.04
CA GLY A 132 6.78 12.26 -9.24
C GLY A 132 5.36 12.62 -9.72
N ALA A 133 5.29 13.31 -10.86
CA ALA A 133 4.10 14.05 -11.32
C ALA A 133 2.95 13.18 -11.85
N ALA A 134 3.23 11.94 -12.26
CA ALA A 134 2.24 11.01 -12.81
C ALA A 134 1.53 10.13 -11.78
N ALA A 135 1.90 10.29 -10.50
CA ALA A 135 1.46 9.41 -9.44
C ALA A 135 -0.02 9.61 -9.08
N GLY A 136 -0.64 10.76 -9.33
CA GLY A 136 -2.00 11.03 -8.87
C GLY A 136 -2.49 12.44 -9.19
N PRO A 137 -3.49 12.99 -8.49
CA PRO A 137 -4.02 14.32 -8.76
C PRO A 137 -2.98 15.42 -8.55
N GLU A 138 -1.92 15.16 -7.79
CA GLU A 138 -0.79 16.06 -7.58
C GLU A 138 0.52 15.26 -7.46
N PRO A 139 1.68 15.84 -7.80
CA PRO A 139 2.99 15.21 -7.59
C PRO A 139 3.23 14.85 -6.12
N ILE A 140 3.85 13.69 -5.87
CA ILE A 140 4.23 13.28 -4.51
C ILE A 140 5.71 13.55 -4.28
N THR A 141 5.98 14.53 -3.40
CA THR A 141 7.31 14.86 -2.89
C THR A 141 7.57 14.24 -1.52
N GLU A 142 8.82 14.22 -1.08
CA GLU A 142 9.17 13.81 0.29
C GLU A 142 8.45 14.70 1.32
N GLU A 143 8.43 16.02 1.09
CA GLU A 143 7.74 17.01 1.93
C GLU A 143 6.25 16.71 2.05
N THR A 144 5.59 16.34 0.95
CA THR A 144 4.16 15.95 0.96
C THR A 144 3.88 14.80 1.93
N ILE A 145 4.79 13.82 2.00
CA ILE A 145 4.67 12.68 2.91
C ILE A 145 4.94 13.15 4.34
N ARG A 146 6.02 13.91 4.56
CA ARG A 146 6.36 14.43 5.90
C ARG A 146 5.23 15.25 6.48
N ASP A 147 4.60 16.12 5.69
CA ASP A 147 3.47 16.95 6.12
C ASP A 147 2.23 16.12 6.47
N ALA A 148 1.96 15.04 5.74
CA ALA A 148 0.84 14.18 6.04
C ALA A 148 1.01 13.45 7.38
N PHE A 149 2.25 13.16 7.79
CA PHE A 149 2.60 12.41 9.00
C PHE A 149 3.34 13.26 10.05
N SER A 150 3.26 14.60 9.99
CA SER A 150 3.87 15.52 10.97
C SER A 150 2.98 15.85 12.16
N GLY A 151 1.72 15.39 12.13
CA GLY A 151 0.76 15.59 13.22
C GLY A 151 1.17 14.85 14.51
N PRO A 152 0.62 15.25 15.67
CA PRO A 152 0.90 14.60 16.94
C PRO A 152 0.51 13.11 16.89
N GLY A 153 1.35 12.26 17.50
CA GLY A 153 1.12 10.81 17.55
C GLY A 153 1.74 10.04 16.40
N TRP A 154 2.60 10.66 15.59
CA TRP A 154 3.37 10.02 14.54
C TRP A 154 4.86 10.26 14.71
N SER A 155 5.63 9.19 14.53
CA SER A 155 7.08 9.24 14.41
C SER A 155 7.51 8.56 13.11
N ILE A 156 8.02 9.33 12.16
CA ILE A 156 8.59 8.79 10.92
C ILE A 156 9.94 8.16 11.24
N THR A 157 10.03 6.83 11.17
CA THR A 157 11.28 6.09 11.41
C THR A 157 12.09 5.90 10.14
N THR A 158 11.46 5.88 8.97
CA THR A 158 12.14 5.78 7.68
C THR A 158 11.32 6.46 6.60
N LEU A 159 11.98 7.25 5.75
CA LEU A 159 11.43 7.76 4.50
C LEU A 159 12.55 7.81 3.49
N ARG A 160 12.45 7.01 2.41
CA ARG A 160 13.50 6.91 1.38
C ARG A 160 12.92 6.61 0.01
N ALA A 161 13.67 6.96 -1.03
CA ALA A 161 13.36 6.52 -2.39
C ALA A 161 13.66 5.03 -2.55
N GLN A 162 12.80 4.32 -3.28
CA GLN A 162 12.95 2.92 -3.64
C GLN A 162 12.24 2.67 -4.99
N HIS A 163 12.26 1.43 -5.48
CA HIS A 163 11.50 0.99 -6.65
C HIS A 163 10.54 -0.14 -6.29
N LEU A 164 9.47 -0.23 -7.08
CA LEU A 164 8.44 -1.26 -6.97
C LEU A 164 8.31 -1.98 -8.33
N THR A 165 8.02 -3.27 -8.32
CA THR A 165 7.76 -4.04 -9.53
C THR A 165 6.35 -3.79 -10.05
N THR A 166 6.23 -3.43 -11.33
CA THR A 166 4.94 -3.29 -12.04
C THR A 166 4.90 -4.18 -13.29
N THR A 167 3.70 -4.59 -13.68
CA THR A 167 3.49 -5.16 -15.03
C THR A 167 3.55 -4.04 -16.07
N VAL A 168 3.65 -4.42 -17.35
CA VAL A 168 3.82 -3.51 -18.49
C VAL A 168 2.89 -2.31 -18.38
N LEU A 169 3.49 -1.14 -18.15
CA LEU A 169 2.82 0.15 -18.31
C LEU A 169 2.71 0.41 -19.81
N ASP A 170 1.50 0.68 -20.31
CA ASP A 170 1.32 1.14 -21.68
C ASP A 170 2.18 2.41 -21.92
N GLU A 171 2.71 2.57 -23.13
CA GLU A 171 3.62 3.69 -23.49
C GLU A 171 3.19 5.08 -23.00
N PRO A 172 1.89 5.46 -23.03
CA PRO A 172 1.45 6.75 -22.51
C PRO A 172 1.72 6.91 -21.01
N LEU A 173 1.44 5.88 -20.20
CA LEU A 173 1.71 5.89 -18.75
C LEU A 173 3.21 5.93 -18.47
N ARG A 174 4.04 5.30 -19.32
CA ARG A 174 5.52 5.35 -19.16
C ARG A 174 6.05 6.77 -19.29
N LYS A 175 5.56 7.56 -20.26
CA LYS A 175 6.06 8.93 -20.52
C LYS A 175 5.83 9.88 -19.37
N ASP A 176 4.78 9.65 -18.59
CA ASP A 176 4.44 10.50 -17.44
C ASP A 176 5.40 10.27 -16.25
N TYR A 177 6.05 9.10 -16.18
CA TYR A 177 7.07 8.80 -15.16
C TYR A 177 8.49 9.13 -15.64
N GLU A 178 9.14 10.09 -14.96
CA GLU A 178 10.56 10.46 -15.16
C GLU A 178 10.99 10.65 -16.63
N GLY A 179 10.07 11.13 -17.48
CA GLY A 179 10.36 11.39 -18.89
C GLY A 179 10.44 10.13 -19.77
N GLY A 180 9.95 8.99 -19.30
CA GLY A 180 9.85 7.74 -20.07
C GLY A 180 10.99 6.74 -19.88
N GLN A 181 12.02 7.07 -19.10
CA GLN A 181 13.13 6.16 -18.75
C GLN A 181 12.85 5.49 -17.41
N LEU A 182 12.10 4.38 -17.46
CA LEU A 182 11.92 3.49 -16.31
C LEU A 182 12.84 2.28 -16.44
N ASP A 183 13.56 1.98 -15.35
CA ASP A 183 14.39 0.78 -15.22
C ASP A 183 13.54 -0.50 -15.30
N THR A 184 14.20 -1.61 -15.57
CA THR A 184 13.60 -2.95 -15.53
C THR A 184 14.44 -3.87 -14.65
N ASP A 185 13.80 -4.81 -13.96
CA ASP A 185 14.52 -5.88 -13.25
C ASP A 185 15.00 -6.99 -14.21
N ASP A 186 15.73 -7.96 -13.68
CA ASP A 186 16.29 -9.10 -14.44
C ASP A 186 15.21 -9.96 -15.13
N SER A 187 13.95 -9.86 -14.70
CA SER A 187 12.81 -10.54 -15.32
C SER A 187 12.15 -9.72 -16.44
N GLY A 188 12.62 -8.49 -16.66
CA GLY A 188 12.06 -7.54 -17.63
C GLY A 188 10.83 -6.77 -17.11
N ALA A 189 10.50 -6.89 -15.83
CA ALA A 189 9.39 -6.13 -15.23
C ALA A 189 9.81 -4.67 -15.01
N THR A 190 8.87 -3.74 -15.19
CA THR A 190 9.18 -2.30 -15.05
C THR A 190 9.28 -1.93 -13.57
N LEU A 191 10.28 -1.10 -13.24
CA LEU A 191 10.53 -0.60 -11.90
C LEU A 191 9.97 0.81 -11.75
N LEU A 192 8.92 0.95 -10.94
CA LEU A 192 8.29 2.23 -10.67
C LEU A 192 8.97 2.94 -9.49
N PRO A 193 9.43 4.21 -9.63
CA PRO A 193 9.95 4.98 -8.53
C PRO A 193 8.90 5.22 -7.45
N ILE A 194 9.24 4.91 -6.21
CA ILE A 194 8.37 5.08 -5.05
C ILE A 194 9.09 5.79 -3.89
N TRP A 195 8.30 6.36 -3.01
CA TRP A 195 8.69 6.61 -1.63
C TRP A 195 8.28 5.42 -0.78
N LEU A 196 9.23 4.85 -0.02
CA LEU A 196 8.95 3.92 1.07
C LEU A 196 8.95 4.70 2.39
N LEU A 197 7.84 4.62 3.11
CA LEU A 197 7.60 5.20 4.42
C LEU A 197 7.42 4.09 5.46
N GLU A 198 8.14 4.21 6.56
CA GLU A 198 7.80 3.56 7.84
C GLU A 198 7.55 4.64 8.88
N ALA A 199 6.39 4.57 9.54
CA ALA A 199 6.02 5.47 10.61
C ALA A 199 5.38 4.69 11.76
N ALA A 200 5.70 5.05 13.00
CA ALA A 200 5.09 4.50 14.20
C ALA A 200 4.04 5.45 14.75
N ARG A 201 2.97 4.89 15.31
CA ARG A 201 2.02 5.60 16.15
C ARG A 201 2.60 5.68 17.56
N ASP A 202 2.74 6.89 18.10
CA ASP A 202 3.20 7.12 19.48
C ASP A 202 2.17 6.67 20.53
#